data_AF-A0A258TFA6-F1
#
_entry.id   AF-A0A258TFA6-F1
#
_cell.length_a   1.000
_cell.length_b   1.000
_cell.length_c   1.000
_cell.angle_alpha   90.00
_cell.angle_beta   90.00
_cell.angle_gamma   90.00
#
_symmetry.space_group_name_H-M   'P 1'
#
loop_
_entity.id
_entity.type
_entity.pdbx_description
1 polymer ?
#
loop_
_entity_poly.entity_id
_entity_poly.type
_entity_poly.pdbx_seq_one_letter_code
_entity_poly.pdbx_strand_id
1 'polypeptide(L)'
;KIFQLYSCTQCHGPNGGGQVGPSITDSTWQYSKHVTDKGLFETIAGGSNGGMFAWHQQLGNPENLNTDDILKIVAWLRTQYKGGGETPWMN
;
A
#
# COMPACT_ATOMS: atom_id res chain seq x y z
N LYS A 1 6.19 -11.45 -0.85
CA LYS A 1 7.19 -11.52 0.23
C LYS A 1 7.40 -10.15 0.87
N ILE A 2 7.78 -9.10 0.13
CA ILE A 2 8.02 -7.74 0.67
C ILE A 2 6.86 -7.18 1.51
N PHE A 3 5.60 -7.25 1.04
CA PHE A 3 4.44 -6.84 1.88
C PHE A 3 4.33 -7.57 3.24
N GLN A 4 4.79 -8.82 3.32
CA GLN A 4 4.80 -9.62 4.56
C GLN A 4 6.09 -9.44 5.37
N LEU A 5 7.14 -8.89 4.77
CA LEU A 5 8.42 -8.61 5.44
C LEU A 5 8.37 -7.33 6.27
N TYR A 6 7.43 -6.44 5.96
CA TYR A 6 7.19 -5.21 6.71
C TYR A 6 5.91 -5.30 7.51
N SER A 7 5.76 -4.39 8.49
CA SER A 7 4.63 -4.32 9.41
C SER A 7 3.28 -4.00 8.76
N CYS A 8 3.16 -4.08 7.43
CA CYS A 8 1.93 -3.86 6.67
C CYS A 8 0.82 -4.86 7.06
N THR A 9 1.18 -6.12 7.29
CA THR A 9 0.22 -7.19 7.61
C THR A 9 -0.42 -7.03 8.99
N GLN A 10 0.25 -6.34 9.92
CA GLN A 10 -0.27 -6.07 11.26
C GLN A 10 -1.51 -5.16 11.20
N CYS A 11 -1.57 -4.27 10.20
CA CYS A 11 -2.70 -3.38 10.00
C CYS A 11 -3.66 -3.88 8.91
N HIS A 12 -3.16 -4.39 7.79
CA HIS A 12 -3.99 -4.74 6.63
C HIS A 12 -4.28 -6.24 6.50
N GLY A 13 -3.90 -7.03 7.50
CA GLY A 13 -4.05 -8.48 7.51
C GLY A 13 -3.04 -9.21 6.61
N PRO A 14 -2.94 -10.55 6.75
CA PRO A 14 -1.92 -11.36 6.05
C PRO A 14 -2.04 -11.34 4.53
N ASN A 15 -3.26 -11.07 4.03
CA ASN A 15 -3.59 -11.07 2.60
C ASN A 15 -4.08 -9.69 2.10
N GLY A 16 -3.90 -8.61 2.88
CA GLY A 16 -4.34 -7.27 2.49
C GLY A 16 -5.87 -7.05 2.49
N GLY A 17 -6.63 -7.95 3.12
CA GLY A 17 -8.09 -7.87 3.22
C GLY A 17 -8.61 -6.96 4.34
N GLY A 18 -7.70 -6.30 5.07
CA GLY A 18 -8.03 -5.43 6.19
C GLY A 18 -7.98 -6.13 7.55
N GLN A 19 -7.66 -5.35 8.58
CA GLN A 19 -7.71 -5.75 9.98
C GLN A 19 -7.92 -4.50 10.85
N VAL A 20 -6.84 -3.85 11.28
CA VAL A 20 -6.87 -2.53 11.95
C VAL A 20 -7.07 -1.43 10.91
N GLY A 21 -6.33 -1.54 9.80
CA GLY A 21 -6.49 -0.71 8.61
C GLY A 21 -7.47 -1.34 7.62
N PRO A 22 -7.88 -0.58 6.58
CA PRO A 22 -8.84 -1.03 5.59
C PRO A 22 -8.27 -2.18 4.74
N SER A 23 -9.16 -2.84 4.01
CA SER A 23 -8.75 -3.65 2.87
C SER A 23 -8.03 -2.77 1.84
N ILE A 24 -6.97 -3.31 1.25
CA ILE A 24 -6.13 -2.68 0.22
C ILE A 24 -6.05 -3.53 -1.05
N THR A 25 -6.98 -4.47 -1.18
CA THR A 25 -7.06 -5.40 -2.32
C THR A 25 -8.42 -5.36 -3.01
N ASP A 26 -9.41 -4.64 -2.49
CA ASP A 26 -10.72 -4.48 -3.12
C ASP A 26 -10.86 -3.15 -3.87
N SER A 27 -12.05 -2.90 -4.41
CA SER A 27 -12.40 -1.68 -5.14
C SER A 27 -12.80 -0.50 -4.26
N THR A 28 -12.85 -0.66 -2.93
CA THR A 28 -13.27 0.37 -1.98
C THR A 28 -12.11 1.23 -1.50
N TRP A 29 -11.49 1.94 -2.44
CA TRP A 29 -10.38 2.84 -2.14
C TRP A 29 -10.80 3.96 -1.18
N GLN A 30 -10.12 4.06 -0.04
CA GLN A 30 -10.37 5.12 0.95
C GLN A 30 -10.04 6.52 0.40
N TYR A 31 -9.05 6.60 -0.48
CA TYR A 31 -8.67 7.82 -1.16
C TYR A 31 -8.75 7.59 -2.66
N SER A 32 -9.46 8.46 -3.38
CA SER A 32 -9.65 8.35 -4.84
C SER A 32 -8.34 8.23 -5.62
N LYS A 33 -7.26 8.84 -5.11
CA LYS A 33 -5.92 8.76 -5.73
C LYS A 33 -5.32 7.34 -5.78
N HIS A 34 -5.78 6.41 -4.94
CA HIS A 34 -5.27 5.03 -4.86
C HIS A 34 -5.60 4.18 -6.10
N VAL A 35 -6.49 4.68 -6.96
CA VAL A 35 -6.69 4.12 -8.30
C VAL A 35 -5.43 4.19 -9.18
N THR A 36 -4.41 4.97 -8.79
CA THR A 36 -3.14 5.07 -9.51
C THR A 36 -1.96 4.60 -8.67
N ASP A 37 -0.91 4.11 -9.32
CA ASP A 37 0.32 3.71 -8.63
C ASP A 37 1.01 4.90 -7.96
N LYS A 38 0.93 6.09 -8.58
CA LYS A 38 1.38 7.34 -7.97
C LYS A 38 0.68 7.60 -6.64
N GLY A 39 -0.65 7.49 -6.59
CA GLY A 39 -1.39 7.76 -5.35
C GLY A 39 -1.15 6.73 -4.26
N LEU A 40 -0.96 5.45 -4.62
CA LEU A 40 -0.51 4.43 -3.67
C LEU A 40 0.90 4.75 -3.15
N PHE A 41 1.84 5.05 -4.04
CA PHE A 41 3.20 5.42 -3.68
C PHE A 41 3.23 6.61 -2.71
N GLU A 42 2.53 7.70 -3.02
CA GLU A 42 2.46 8.89 -2.15
C GLU A 42 1.99 8.54 -0.73
N THR A 43 1.04 7.62 -0.61
CA THR A 43 0.46 7.24 0.68
C THR A 43 1.39 6.31 1.45
N ILE A 44 2.04 5.36 0.79
CA ILE A 44 3.04 4.50 1.46
C ILE A 44 4.26 5.32 1.85
N ALA A 45 4.72 6.20 0.96
CA ALA A 45 5.92 7.00 1.19
C ALA A 45 5.71 8.07 2.26
N GLY A 46 4.63 8.85 2.15
CA GLY A 46 4.36 10.02 2.98
C GLY A 46 3.33 9.81 4.10
N GLY A 47 2.73 8.62 4.18
CA GLY A 47 1.70 8.32 5.16
C GLY A 47 0.35 8.96 4.82
N SER A 48 -0.58 8.92 5.78
CA SER A 48 -1.88 9.57 5.69
C SER A 48 -2.36 10.10 7.04
N ASN A 49 -3.33 11.02 7.01
CA ASN A 49 -4.03 11.47 8.22
C ASN A 49 -4.94 10.38 8.84
N GLY A 50 -5.08 9.23 8.19
CA GLY A 50 -5.89 8.09 8.63
C GLY A 50 -5.11 7.05 9.44
N GLY A 51 -3.89 7.36 9.90
CA GLY A 51 -3.06 6.47 10.72
C GLY A 51 -2.09 5.58 9.93
N MET A 52 -1.98 5.76 8.60
CA MET A 52 -0.91 5.13 7.83
C MET A 52 0.40 5.90 8.05
N PHE A 53 1.42 5.24 8.57
CA PHE A 53 2.74 5.83 8.75
C PHE A 53 3.41 6.14 7.41
N ALA A 54 4.28 7.14 7.41
CA ALA A 54 5.19 7.36 6.29
C ALA A 54 6.30 6.31 6.35
N TRP A 55 6.51 5.57 5.27
CA TRP A 55 7.51 4.49 5.23
C TRP A 55 8.78 4.89 4.48
N HIS A 56 8.80 6.04 3.79
CA HIS A 56 9.95 6.42 2.98
C HIS A 56 10.94 7.31 3.75
N GLN A 57 12.20 6.88 3.81
CA GLN A 57 13.37 7.67 4.23
C GLN A 57 13.16 8.50 5.53
N GLN A 58 12.48 7.95 6.53
CA GLN A 58 12.34 8.59 7.83
C GLN A 58 13.63 8.47 8.64
N LEU A 59 14.17 9.59 9.11
CA LEU A 59 15.37 9.56 9.96
C LEU A 59 15.12 8.72 11.23
N GLY A 60 15.97 7.70 11.45
CA GLY A 60 15.92 6.85 12.64
C GLY A 60 14.92 5.68 12.60
N ASN A 61 14.21 5.46 11.49
CA ASN A 61 13.31 4.31 11.36
C ASN A 61 14.04 3.10 10.71
N PRO A 62 14.21 1.97 11.42
CA PRO A 62 14.85 0.77 10.87
C PRO A 62 14.01 0.06 9.81
N GLU A 63 12.70 0.33 9.73
CA GLU A 63 11.78 -0.24 8.74
C GLU A 63 11.61 0.66 7.50
N ASN A 64 12.51 1.61 7.30
CA ASN A 64 12.49 2.47 6.13
C ASN A 64 12.49 1.69 4.82
N LEU A 65 11.55 2.06 3.96
CA LEU A 65 11.48 1.59 2.59
C LEU A 65 12.21 2.57 1.67
N ASN A 66 13.06 2.04 0.80
CA ASN A 66 13.54 2.81 -0.36
C ASN A 66 12.45 2.83 -1.46
N THR A 67 12.68 3.60 -2.52
CA THR A 67 11.71 3.75 -3.62
C THR A 67 11.39 2.42 -4.29
N ASP A 68 12.39 1.57 -4.51
CA ASP A 68 12.25 0.28 -5.17
C ASP A 68 11.38 -0.70 -4.35
N ASP A 69 11.57 -0.74 -3.02
CA ASP A 69 10.74 -1.56 -2.14
C ASP A 69 9.27 -1.11 -2.13
N ILE A 70 9.02 0.20 -2.13
CA ILE A 70 7.65 0.74 -2.24
C ILE A 70 7.02 0.34 -3.57
N LEU A 71 7.76 0.46 -4.68
CA LEU A 71 7.26 0.06 -6.00
C LEU A 71 6.96 -1.44 -6.08
N LYS A 72 7.81 -2.29 -5.46
CA LYS A 72 7.55 -3.73 -5.35
C LYS A 72 6.31 -4.04 -4.51
N ILE A 73 6.04 -3.27 -3.46
CA ILE A 73 4.79 -3.38 -2.68
C ILE A 73 3.60 -2.99 -3.54
N VAL A 74 3.66 -1.84 -4.23
CA VAL A 74 2.59 -1.38 -5.12
C VAL A 74 2.29 -2.43 -6.20
N ALA A 75 3.33 -2.95 -6.86
CA ALA A 75 3.19 -4.01 -7.85
C ALA A 75 2.52 -5.26 -7.25
N TRP A 76 2.95 -5.69 -6.07
CA TRP A 76 2.30 -6.81 -5.38
C TRP A 76 0.82 -6.53 -5.10
N LEU A 77 0.47 -5.36 -4.58
CA LEU A 77 -0.94 -5.00 -4.32
C LEU A 77 -1.79 -5.09 -5.59
N ARG A 78 -1.27 -4.64 -6.74
CA ARG A 78 -1.96 -4.78 -8.03
C ARG A 78 -2.21 -6.24 -8.41
N THR A 79 -1.26 -7.14 -8.17
CA THR A 79 -1.48 -8.59 -8.39
C THR A 79 -2.50 -9.21 -7.44
N GLN A 80 -2.79 -8.58 -6.30
CA GLN A 80 -3.76 -9.07 -5.33
C GLN A 80 -5.14 -8.44 -5.49
N TYR A 81 -5.31 -7.52 -6.45
CA TYR A 81 -6.56 -6.80 -6.65
C TYR A 81 -7.71 -7.76 -7.01
N LYS A 82 -8.81 -7.65 -6.25
CA LYS A 82 -10.02 -8.49 -6.33
C LYS A 82 -11.28 -7.65 -6.60
N GLY A 83 -11.14 -6.34 -6.73
CA GLY A 83 -12.29 -5.42 -6.84
C GLY A 83 -13.04 -5.47 -8.17
N GLY A 84 -12.46 -6.10 -9.21
CA GLY A 84 -13.02 -6.09 -10.57
C GLY A 84 -13.04 -4.69 -11.21
N GLY A 85 -13.57 -4.59 -12.43
CA GLY A 85 -13.76 -3.30 -13.12
C GLY A 85 -12.50 -2.73 -13.79
N GLU A 86 -12.51 -1.41 -13.99
CA GLU A 86 -11.41 -0.70 -14.64
C GLU A 86 -10.12 -0.75 -13.81
N THR A 87 -8.99 -0.91 -14.49
CA THR A 87 -7.66 -1.04 -13.89
C THR A 87 -6.69 -0.05 -14.56
N PRO A 88 -6.82 1.27 -14.28
CA PRO A 88 -6.09 2.32 -15.01
C PRO A 88 -4.55 2.22 -14.92
N TRP A 89 -4.03 1.42 -13.98
CA TRP A 89 -2.62 1.13 -13.81
C TRP A 89 -2.07 0.05 -14.76
N MET A 90 -2.91 -0.63 -15.54
CA MET A 90 -2.51 -1.68 -16.49
C MET A 90 -2.42 -1.22 -17.95
N ASN A 91 -2.49 0.09 -18.20
CA ASN A 91 -2.50 0.70 -19.53
C ASN A 91 -1.13 1.23 -19.95
#